data_AF-A0A7J8SUZ5-F1
#
_entry.id   AF-A0A7J8SUZ5-F1
#
_cell.length_a   1.000
_cell.length_b   1.000
_cell.length_c   1.000
_cell.angle_alpha   90.00
_cell.angle_beta   90.00
_cell.angle_gamma   90.00
#
_symmetry.space_group_name_H-M   'P 1'
#
loop_
_entity.id
_entity.type
_entity.pdbx_description
1 polymer ?
#
loop_
_entity_poly.entity_id
_entity_poly.type
_entity_poly.pdbx_seq_one_letter_code
_entity_poly.pdbx_strand_id
1 'polypeptide(L)'
;MKTTTASVFLLFIIFSVTPSSFLFGVANATNEPVLDTDGNEVQTGTEYYVVSAIWGAGGGGLALDWPSGNPCPEVVAQRRSGDDGIPVIFSNLDSNDGVVRLSSDINI
;
A
#
# COMPACT_ATOMS: atom_id res chain seq x y z
N MET A 1 23.42 46.10 -27.80
CA MET A 1 23.35 44.68 -28.25
C MET A 1 24.00 43.66 -27.30
N LYS A 2 24.56 44.02 -26.13
CA LYS A 2 25.18 43.05 -25.19
C LYS A 2 24.25 42.50 -24.10
N THR A 3 23.13 43.17 -23.82
CA THR A 3 22.20 42.81 -22.73
C THR A 3 21.19 41.74 -23.13
N THR A 4 20.81 41.67 -24.41
CA THR A 4 19.81 40.72 -24.92
C THR A 4 20.31 39.28 -24.87
N THR A 5 21.59 39.04 -25.22
CA THR A 5 22.19 37.70 -25.17
C THR A 5 22.30 37.18 -23.74
N ALA A 6 22.77 38.01 -22.79
CA ALA A 6 22.84 37.61 -21.38
C ALA A 6 21.46 37.29 -20.77
N SER A 7 20.42 38.04 -21.14
CA SER A 7 19.04 37.79 -20.69
C SER A 7 18.45 36.50 -21.26
N VAL A 8 18.77 36.17 -22.52
CA VAL A 8 18.34 34.90 -23.15
C VAL A 8 19.04 33.71 -22.50
N PHE A 9 20.34 33.80 -22.23
CA PHE A 9 21.08 32.75 -21.52
C PHE A 9 20.54 32.51 -20.10
N LEU A 10 20.18 33.57 -19.38
CA LEU A 10 19.63 33.46 -18.02
C LEU A 10 18.25 32.78 -18.01
N LEU A 11 17.39 33.10 -18.98
CA LEU A 11 16.08 32.45 -19.16
C LEU A 11 16.23 30.97 -19.53
N PHE A 12 17.22 30.61 -20.34
CA PHE A 12 17.53 29.21 -20.68
C PHE A 12 17.95 28.38 -19.47
N ILE A 13 18.72 28.95 -18.53
CA ILE A 13 19.13 28.27 -17.29
C ILE A 13 17.93 28.07 -16.36
N ILE A 14 17.05 29.06 -16.22
CA ILE A 14 15.85 28.93 -15.38
C ILE A 14 14.89 27.87 -15.95
N PHE A 15 14.73 27.80 -17.28
CA PHE A 15 13.89 26.80 -17.94
C PHE A 15 14.48 25.38 -17.94
N SER A 16 15.80 25.22 -17.90
CA SER A 16 16.46 23.90 -17.90
C SER A 16 16.63 23.29 -16.50
N VAL A 17 16.75 24.12 -15.45
CA VAL A 17 16.98 23.66 -14.08
C VAL A 17 15.67 23.38 -13.33
N THR A 18 14.56 24.01 -13.74
CA THR A 18 13.25 23.84 -13.10
C THR A 18 12.58 22.47 -13.29
N PRO A 19 12.67 21.74 -14.42
CA PRO A 19 11.95 20.47 -14.53
C PRO A 19 12.61 19.32 -13.75
N SER A 20 13.91 19.39 -13.41
CA SER A 20 14.60 18.27 -12.76
C SER A 20 14.26 18.11 -11.28
N SER A 21 13.99 19.20 -10.55
CA SER A 21 13.69 19.17 -9.11
C SER A 21 12.22 18.84 -8.79
N PHE A 22 11.30 18.97 -9.74
CA PHE A 22 9.89 18.56 -9.57
C PHE A 22 9.64 17.08 -9.87
N LEU A 23 10.57 16.39 -10.53
CA LEU A 23 10.39 14.99 -10.95
C LEU A 23 10.83 13.96 -9.91
N PHE A 24 11.54 14.35 -8.85
CA PHE A 24 11.98 13.42 -7.80
C PHE A 24 10.86 12.98 -6.83
N GLY A 25 9.68 13.60 -6.87
CA GLY A 25 8.55 13.24 -6.00
C GLY A 25 7.63 12.14 -6.53
N VAL A 26 7.76 11.73 -7.80
CA VAL A 26 6.77 10.87 -8.48
C VAL A 26 7.25 9.42 -8.67
N ALA A 27 8.52 9.12 -8.38
CA ALA A 27 9.15 7.88 -8.89
C ALA A 27 9.28 6.70 -7.90
N ASN A 28 8.64 6.68 -6.71
CA ASN A 28 8.86 5.54 -5.79
C ASN A 28 7.66 5.06 -4.95
N ALA A 29 6.42 5.46 -5.30
CA ALA A 29 5.22 4.98 -4.59
C ALA A 29 5.02 3.45 -4.68
N THR A 30 5.65 2.78 -5.65
CA THR A 30 5.57 1.33 -5.85
C THR A 30 6.47 0.52 -4.91
N ASN A 31 7.30 1.16 -4.10
CA ASN A 31 8.25 0.48 -3.21
C ASN A 31 8.05 0.79 -1.73
N GLU A 32 7.02 1.56 -1.35
CA GLU A 32 6.77 1.85 0.07
C GLU A 32 6.19 0.60 0.77
N PRO A 33 6.68 0.24 1.98
CA PRO A 33 6.15 -0.92 2.71
C PRO A 33 4.73 -0.67 3.22
N VAL A 34 3.91 -1.72 3.28
CA VAL A 34 2.68 -1.70 4.07
C VAL A 34 3.08 -1.73 5.54
N LEU A 35 2.46 -0.88 6.35
CA LEU A 35 2.69 -0.84 7.80
C LEU A 35 1.51 -1.46 8.55
N ASP A 36 1.81 -2.17 9.62
CA ASP A 36 0.82 -2.66 10.58
C ASP A 36 0.32 -1.54 11.51
N THR A 37 -0.57 -1.87 12.44
CA THR A 37 -1.15 -0.90 13.38
C THR A 37 -0.14 -0.35 14.38
N ASP A 38 0.99 -1.04 14.58
CA ASP A 38 2.09 -0.59 15.44
C ASP A 38 3.11 0.25 14.66
N GLY A 39 2.94 0.39 13.35
CA GLY A 39 3.82 1.14 12.45
C GLY A 39 5.03 0.33 11.96
N ASN A 40 5.06 -0.98 12.17
CA ASN A 40 6.11 -1.85 11.65
C ASN A 40 5.76 -2.34 10.24
N GLU A 41 6.76 -2.70 9.45
CA GLU A 41 6.55 -3.26 8.11
C GLU A 41 5.88 -4.63 8.18
N VAL A 42 4.85 -4.84 7.36
CA VAL A 42 4.17 -6.12 7.21
C VAL A 42 5.10 -7.12 6.54
N GLN A 43 5.38 -8.22 7.24
CA GLN A 43 6.29 -9.28 6.80
C GLN A 43 5.52 -10.40 6.09
N THR A 44 6.09 -10.94 5.02
CA THR A 44 5.56 -12.15 4.39
C THR A 44 5.71 -13.37 5.30
N GLY A 45 4.82 -14.35 5.18
CA GLY A 45 4.89 -15.59 5.98
C GLY A 45 4.53 -15.43 7.46
N THR A 46 4.13 -14.23 7.89
CA THR A 46 3.72 -13.92 9.27
C THR A 46 2.20 -13.76 9.34
N GLU A 47 1.60 -14.17 10.46
CA GLU A 47 0.16 -14.04 10.71
C GLU A 47 -0.21 -12.59 11.06
N TYR A 48 -1.21 -12.05 10.35
CA TYR A 48 -1.79 -10.74 10.63
C TYR A 48 -3.31 -10.83 10.67
N TYR A 49 -3.92 -10.13 11.63
CA TYR A 49 -5.36 -9.90 11.61
C TYR A 49 -5.67 -8.72 10.69
N VAL A 50 -6.58 -8.92 9.74
CA VAL A 50 -7.12 -7.84 8.90
C VAL A 50 -8.41 -7.38 9.53
N VAL A 51 -8.37 -6.22 10.18
CA VAL A 51 -9.48 -5.63 10.93
C VAL A 51 -9.91 -4.30 10.35
N SER A 52 -11.16 -3.90 10.62
CA SER A 52 -11.64 -2.57 10.22
C SER A 52 -10.80 -1.46 10.83
N ALA A 53 -10.37 -0.50 10.01
CA ALA A 53 -9.64 0.66 10.48
C ALA A 53 -10.46 1.57 11.40
N ILE A 54 -11.80 1.53 11.31
CA ILE A 54 -12.71 2.34 12.13
C ILE A 54 -13.35 1.46 13.21
N TRP A 55 -13.07 1.80 14.46
CA TRP A 55 -13.61 1.08 15.61
C TRP A 55 -15.12 1.30 15.78
N GLY A 56 -15.84 0.25 16.20
CA GLY A 56 -17.27 0.28 16.51
C GLY A 56 -18.19 0.28 15.28
N ALA A 57 -18.12 1.33 14.45
CA ALA A 57 -19.05 1.54 13.33
C ALA A 57 -18.66 0.78 12.04
N GLY A 58 -17.49 0.13 12.01
CA GLY A 58 -16.88 -0.40 10.78
C GLY A 58 -16.71 -1.92 10.72
N GLY A 59 -17.19 -2.69 11.72
CA GLY A 59 -17.04 -4.16 11.77
C GLY A 59 -15.75 -4.65 12.46
N GLY A 60 -15.56 -5.97 12.48
CA GLY A 60 -14.40 -6.66 13.04
C GLY A 60 -13.42 -7.12 11.96
N GLY A 61 -12.75 -8.25 12.20
CA GLY A 61 -11.80 -8.83 11.27
C GLY A 61 -12.38 -9.82 10.27
N LEU A 62 -11.53 -10.34 9.40
CA LEU A 62 -11.91 -11.28 8.35
C LEU A 62 -12.05 -12.70 8.88
N ALA A 63 -13.01 -13.46 8.35
CA ALA A 63 -13.15 -14.87 8.62
C ALA A 63 -13.83 -15.60 7.47
N LEU A 64 -13.77 -16.92 7.50
CA LEU A 64 -14.59 -17.74 6.63
C LEU A 64 -16.05 -17.72 7.10
N ASP A 65 -16.97 -17.65 6.14
CA ASP A 65 -18.42 -17.69 6.37
C ASP A 65 -19.11 -18.62 5.38
N TRP A 66 -20.35 -18.95 5.72
CA TRP A 66 -21.11 -20.00 5.07
C TRP A 66 -22.17 -19.42 4.13
N PRO A 67 -22.05 -19.65 2.80
CA PRO A 67 -23.15 -19.39 1.90
C PRO A 67 -24.37 -20.21 2.34
N SER A 68 -25.56 -19.59 2.29
CA SER A 68 -26.80 -20.26 2.68
C SER A 68 -26.97 -21.58 1.92
N GLY A 69 -26.99 -22.70 2.65
CA GLY A 69 -27.21 -24.04 2.09
C GLY A 69 -25.97 -24.79 1.62
N ASN A 70 -24.76 -24.22 1.75
CA ASN A 70 -23.51 -24.97 1.58
C ASN A 70 -23.07 -25.53 2.96
N PRO A 71 -22.45 -26.72 3.06
CA PRO A 71 -21.76 -27.19 4.26
C PRO A 71 -20.23 -27.00 4.22
N CYS A 72 -19.69 -26.17 3.31
CA CYS A 72 -18.31 -25.66 3.28
C CYS A 72 -18.27 -24.12 3.32
N PRO A 73 -17.34 -23.48 4.06
CA PRO A 73 -17.27 -22.03 4.15
C PRO A 73 -16.38 -21.47 3.05
N GLU A 74 -17.00 -21.13 1.92
CA GLU A 74 -16.29 -20.74 0.70
C GLU A 74 -16.18 -19.23 0.50
N VAL A 75 -16.73 -18.43 1.41
CA VAL A 75 -16.70 -16.97 1.31
C VAL A 75 -15.91 -16.36 2.46
N VAL A 76 -15.19 -15.28 2.16
CA VAL A 76 -14.57 -14.42 3.17
C VAL A 76 -15.57 -13.35 3.55
N ALA A 77 -15.88 -13.26 4.84
CA ALA A 77 -16.79 -12.27 5.39
C ALA A 77 -16.11 -11.48 6.51
N GLN A 78 -16.64 -10.29 6.77
CA GLN A 78 -16.22 -9.47 7.89
C GLN A 78 -17.04 -9.79 9.15
N ARG A 79 -16.37 -10.00 10.27
CA ARG A 79 -16.98 -10.23 11.58
C ARG A 79 -17.52 -8.94 12.19
N ARG A 80 -18.17 -9.06 13.34
CA ARG A 80 -18.71 -7.91 14.10
C ARG A 80 -17.58 -7.23 14.90
N SER A 81 -17.79 -5.98 15.29
CA SER A 81 -16.82 -5.25 16.12
C SER A 81 -16.45 -6.04 17.39
N GLY A 82 -15.16 -6.10 17.71
CA GLY A 82 -14.62 -6.83 18.87
C GLY A 82 -14.26 -8.29 18.60
N ASP A 83 -14.45 -8.77 17.38
CA ASP A 83 -13.97 -10.07 16.91
C ASP A 83 -12.94 -9.85 15.79
N ASP A 84 -11.68 -10.19 16.06
CA ASP A 84 -10.55 -10.01 15.14
C ASP A 84 -10.52 -11.06 14.02
N GLY A 85 -11.35 -12.10 14.12
CA GLY A 85 -11.51 -13.12 13.09
C GLY A 85 -10.35 -14.12 13.03
N ILE A 86 -10.01 -14.51 11.81
CA ILE A 86 -8.97 -15.50 11.49
C ILE A 86 -7.78 -14.74 10.89
N PRO A 87 -6.55 -14.96 11.37
CA PRO A 87 -5.38 -14.30 10.79
C PRO A 87 -5.13 -14.81 9.37
N VAL A 88 -4.52 -13.94 8.56
CA VAL A 88 -4.07 -14.25 7.21
C VAL A 88 -2.55 -14.21 7.13
N ILE A 89 -2.00 -14.83 6.08
CA ILE A 89 -0.57 -14.81 5.79
C ILE A 89 -0.37 -14.22 4.40
N PHE A 90 0.33 -13.09 4.34
CA PHE A 90 0.66 -12.47 3.06
C PHE A 90 1.88 -13.15 2.42
N SER A 91 1.84 -13.30 1.10
CA SER A 91 2.99 -13.72 0.29
C SER A 91 3.06 -12.92 -1.00
N ASN A 92 4.27 -12.50 -1.37
CA ASN A 92 4.49 -11.75 -2.62
C ASN A 92 4.39 -12.70 -3.82
N LEU A 93 3.70 -12.30 -4.89
CA LEU A 93 3.47 -13.16 -6.05
C LEU A 93 4.74 -13.32 -6.90
N ASP A 94 5.40 -12.20 -7.21
CA ASP A 94 6.50 -12.14 -8.18
C ASP A 94 7.87 -11.85 -7.54
N SER A 95 7.96 -11.79 -6.21
CA SER A 95 9.18 -11.40 -5.50
C SER A 95 9.45 -12.30 -4.28
N ASN A 96 10.74 -12.46 -3.97
CA ASN A 96 11.19 -13.07 -2.72
C ASN A 96 11.47 -12.00 -1.64
N ASP A 97 10.88 -10.81 -1.78
CA ASP A 97 10.99 -9.79 -0.74
C ASP A 97 10.28 -10.29 0.53
N GLY A 98 10.92 -10.08 1.68
CA GLY A 98 10.36 -10.41 2.98
C GLY A 98 9.26 -9.43 3.41
N VAL A 99 9.11 -8.32 2.71
CA VAL A 99 8.19 -7.23 3.04
C VAL A 99 7.08 -7.10 2.02
N VAL A 100 5.85 -6.86 2.48
CA VAL A 100 4.71 -6.52 1.63
C VAL A 100 4.77 -5.04 1.27
N ARG A 101 4.70 -4.70 -0.04
CA ARG A 101 4.80 -3.32 -0.53
C ARG A 101 3.48 -2.81 -1.10
N LEU A 102 3.25 -1.51 -0.98
CA LEU A 102 2.12 -0.84 -1.60
C LEU A 102 2.14 -1.02 -3.12
N SER A 103 0.95 -1.22 -3.70
CA SER A 103 0.77 -1.42 -5.15
C SER A 103 1.56 -2.62 -5.72
N SER A 104 1.78 -3.65 -4.92
CA SER A 104 2.38 -4.92 -5.36
C SER A 104 1.36 -6.06 -5.36
N ASP A 105 1.58 -7.05 -6.22
CA ASP A 105 0.72 -8.23 -6.33
C ASP A 105 1.09 -9.25 -5.24
N ILE A 106 0.08 -9.68 -4.48
CA ILE A 106 0.22 -10.59 -3.32
C ILE A 106 -0.85 -11.68 -3.34
N ASN A 107 -0.55 -12.78 -2.65
CA ASN A 107 -1.54 -13.78 -2.23
C ASN A 107 -1.79 -13.67 -0.73
N ILE A 108 -3.01 -14.07 -0.33
CA ILE A 108 -3.54 -14.05 1.03
C ILE A 108 -4.19 -15.41 1.30
#